data_AF-A0A061JEM2-F1
#
_entry.id   AF-A0A061JEM2-F1
#
_cell.length_a   1.000
_cell.length_b   1.000
_cell.length_c   1.000
_cell.angle_alpha   90.00
_cell.angle_beta   90.00
_cell.angle_gamma   90.00
#
_symmetry.space_group_name_H-M   'P 1'
#
loop_
_entity.id
_entity.type
_entity.pdbx_description
1 polymer ?
#
loop_
_entity_poly.entity_id
_entity_poly.type
_entity_poly.pdbx_seq_one_letter_code
_entity_poly.pdbx_strand_id
1 'polypeptide(L)'
;MFTRSAPCLSKRFRYNTKYPALVSYNKLPWEILNHETPEFHMHVAPHYEQILTLAAATFVPHLVSQKHLEVLPEHRLRLLPGMLYMLDGDDTPEGFTANHVVDPTALQYYGRLESLFGSVKAVRILISDDLRLICNSVTLQGPLRLPVAPYASLASLEAVTRKPGNYFTLFHFVRPNRPPSELQLEKYYLHVPCASSLAEFASTSNTKWEPKLQAPKRSKRVTPLPAYRPPQSYLMGLAERLAVVPGSSFGRRSLMWGHWF
;
A
#
# COMPACT_ATOMS: atom_id res chain seq x y z
N MET A 1 65.91 20.70 24.67
CA MET A 1 64.84 19.70 24.48
C MET A 1 63.93 20.18 23.36
N PHE A 2 63.99 19.56 22.18
CA PHE A 2 63.13 19.94 21.05
C PHE A 2 61.80 19.18 21.14
N THR A 3 60.73 19.92 21.41
CA THR A 3 59.35 19.47 21.27
C THR A 3 59.06 19.18 19.79
N ARG A 4 58.97 17.89 19.43
CA ARG A 4 58.54 17.46 18.09
C ARG A 4 57.06 17.77 17.91
N SER A 5 56.75 18.79 17.13
CA SER A 5 55.40 19.02 16.60
C SER A 5 55.12 17.97 15.51
N ALA A 6 54.07 17.15 15.69
CA ALA A 6 53.61 16.25 14.65
C ALA A 6 53.12 17.06 13.44
N PRO A 7 53.54 16.75 12.19
CA PRO A 7 53.05 17.44 11.01
C PRO A 7 51.58 17.09 10.78
N CYS A 8 50.68 18.05 10.97
CA CYS A 8 49.28 17.92 10.59
C CYS A 8 49.15 17.92 9.05
N LEU A 9 48.62 16.84 8.48
CA LEU A 9 48.26 16.79 7.06
C LEU A 9 47.27 17.93 6.72
N SER A 10 47.51 18.59 5.59
CA SER A 10 46.63 19.68 5.13
C SER A 10 45.20 19.18 4.91
N LYS A 11 44.20 20.03 5.15
CA LYS A 11 42.77 19.67 4.99
C LYS A 11 42.44 19.10 3.60
N ARG A 12 43.21 19.48 2.58
CA ARG A 12 43.03 19.09 1.17
C ARG A 12 43.44 17.64 0.87
N PHE A 13 44.25 17.01 1.72
CA PHE A 13 44.74 15.63 1.53
C PHE A 13 44.04 14.61 2.41
N ARG A 14 42.90 14.97 3.01
CA ARG A 14 42.12 14.05 3.86
C ARG A 14 41.37 13.00 3.02
N TYR A 15 40.76 13.41 1.90
CA TYR A 15 40.00 12.56 0.98
C TYR A 15 40.09 13.09 -0.46
N ASN A 16 39.80 12.23 -1.45
CA ASN A 16 39.64 12.66 -2.83
C ASN A 16 38.29 13.39 -3.02
N THR A 17 38.13 14.18 -4.09
CA THR A 17 36.95 15.01 -4.34
C THR A 17 35.80 14.28 -5.02
N LYS A 18 35.83 12.94 -5.11
CA LYS A 18 34.72 12.17 -5.68
C LYS A 18 33.60 12.04 -4.64
N TYR A 19 32.34 12.14 -5.09
CA TYR A 19 31.12 12.07 -4.25
C TYR A 19 31.03 13.17 -3.17
N PRO A 20 30.89 14.45 -3.57
CA PRO A 20 30.71 15.54 -2.62
C PRO A 20 29.37 15.42 -1.87
N ALA A 21 29.21 16.16 -0.78
CA ALA A 21 27.93 16.30 -0.11
C ALA A 21 26.91 16.95 -1.05
N LEU A 22 25.77 16.29 -1.26
CA LEU A 22 24.68 16.75 -2.13
C LEU A 22 23.53 17.32 -1.31
N VAL A 23 22.71 18.16 -1.95
CA VAL A 23 21.47 18.65 -1.37
C VAL A 23 20.47 17.49 -1.28
N SER A 24 19.86 17.32 -0.11
CA SER A 24 18.89 16.25 0.12
C SER A 24 17.52 16.55 -0.49
N TYR A 25 16.80 15.50 -0.87
CA TYR A 25 15.47 15.60 -1.50
C TYR A 25 14.43 16.28 -0.61
N ASN A 26 14.62 16.27 0.71
CA ASN A 26 13.80 17.01 1.68
C ASN A 26 13.73 18.53 1.44
N LYS A 27 14.59 19.08 0.59
CA LYS A 27 14.66 20.52 0.26
C LYS A 27 14.35 20.81 -1.21
N LEU A 28 14.08 19.79 -2.03
CA LEU A 28 13.85 19.93 -3.46
C LEU A 28 12.35 19.86 -3.76
N PRO A 29 11.71 20.94 -4.23
CA PRO A 29 10.25 20.96 -4.42
C PRO A 29 9.71 19.88 -5.36
N TRP A 30 10.47 19.50 -6.40
CA TRP A 30 10.06 18.47 -7.36
C TRP A 30 10.20 17.02 -6.85
N GLU A 31 10.91 16.82 -5.73
CA GLU A 31 10.99 15.52 -5.04
C GLU A 31 10.00 15.44 -3.86
N ILE A 32 9.41 16.56 -3.48
CA ILE A 32 8.49 16.67 -2.35
C ILE A 32 7.07 16.42 -2.83
N LEU A 33 6.36 15.60 -2.06
CA LEU A 33 4.96 15.31 -2.32
C LEU A 33 4.08 16.20 -1.43
N ASN A 34 3.14 16.91 -2.04
CA ASN A 34 2.13 17.71 -1.34
C ASN A 34 0.90 16.83 -1.02
N HIS A 35 0.32 17.00 0.15
CA HIS A 35 -0.83 16.25 0.63
C HIS A 35 -2.16 16.75 0.05
N GLU A 36 -2.16 17.95 -0.54
CA GLU A 36 -3.32 18.52 -1.22
C GLU A 36 -3.51 17.98 -2.66
N THR A 37 -2.53 17.24 -3.18
CA THR A 37 -2.54 16.74 -4.56
C THR A 37 -2.89 15.26 -4.62
N PRO A 38 -3.47 14.77 -5.73
CA PRO A 38 -3.90 13.36 -5.84
C PRO A 38 -2.73 12.37 -5.78
N GLU A 39 -1.50 12.79 -6.08
CA GLU A 39 -0.31 11.95 -5.98
C GLU A 39 -0.08 11.42 -4.55
N PHE A 40 -0.46 12.19 -3.52
CA PHE A 40 -0.42 11.70 -2.13
C PHE A 40 -1.15 10.38 -1.97
N HIS A 41 -2.39 10.33 -2.49
CA HIS A 41 -3.27 9.18 -2.41
C HIS A 41 -2.78 8.03 -3.29
N MET A 42 -2.17 8.33 -4.44
CA MET A 42 -1.52 7.33 -5.31
C MET A 42 -0.45 6.53 -4.57
N HIS A 43 0.39 7.20 -3.77
CA HIS A 43 1.49 6.55 -3.07
C HIS A 43 1.03 5.76 -1.83
N VAL A 44 0.01 6.25 -1.11
CA VAL A 44 -0.38 5.65 0.18
C VAL A 44 -1.47 4.60 0.08
N ALA A 45 -2.41 4.71 -0.87
CA ALA A 45 -3.55 3.79 -0.97
C ALA A 45 -3.16 2.30 -1.14
N PRO A 46 -2.14 1.94 -1.95
CA PRO A 46 -1.71 0.54 -2.08
C PRO A 46 -1.17 -0.05 -0.76
N HIS A 47 -0.56 0.77 0.09
CA HIS A 47 -0.09 0.32 1.40
C HIS A 47 -1.24 -0.08 2.32
N TYR A 48 -2.35 0.69 2.32
CA TYR A 48 -3.52 0.35 3.13
C TYR A 48 -4.18 -0.95 2.68
N GLU A 49 -4.24 -1.20 1.37
CA GLU A 49 -4.75 -2.46 0.81
C GLU A 49 -3.96 -3.66 1.34
N GLN A 50 -2.64 -3.58 1.30
CA GLN A 50 -1.76 -4.64 1.76
C GLN A 50 -1.85 -4.84 3.28
N ILE A 51 -1.92 -3.75 4.06
CA ILE A 51 -2.05 -3.80 5.52
C ILE A 51 -3.37 -4.44 5.93
N LEU A 52 -4.48 -4.08 5.29
CA LEU A 52 -5.77 -4.69 5.58
C LEU A 52 -5.78 -6.18 5.21
N THR A 53 -5.09 -6.58 4.13
CA THR A 53 -4.93 -8.01 3.79
C THR A 53 -4.16 -8.75 4.88
N LEU A 54 -3.05 -8.17 5.35
CA LEU A 54 -2.28 -8.75 6.45
C LEU A 54 -3.14 -8.86 7.72
N ALA A 55 -3.82 -7.77 8.07
CA ALA A 55 -4.64 -7.66 9.29
C ALA A 55 -5.88 -8.56 9.28
N ALA A 56 -6.34 -8.99 8.10
CA ALA A 56 -7.40 -10.00 7.94
C ALA A 56 -6.86 -11.43 8.15
N ALA A 57 -5.58 -11.66 7.90
CA ALA A 57 -4.97 -13.00 7.92
C ALA A 57 -4.23 -13.33 9.22
N THR A 58 -3.68 -12.33 9.92
CA THR A 58 -2.86 -12.54 11.14
C THR A 58 -3.10 -11.46 12.19
N PHE A 59 -2.65 -11.75 13.41
CA PHE A 59 -2.57 -10.78 14.48
C PHE A 59 -1.35 -9.86 14.27
N VAL A 60 -1.62 -8.61 13.91
CA VAL A 60 -0.67 -7.51 13.86
C VAL A 60 -0.76 -6.72 15.17
N PRO A 61 0.33 -6.65 15.98
CA PRO A 61 0.31 -5.95 17.26
C PRO A 61 0.12 -4.44 17.07
N HIS A 62 -0.60 -3.81 18.00
CA HIS A 62 -0.87 -2.37 18.05
C HIS A 62 -1.58 -1.78 16.82
N LEU A 63 -2.06 -2.61 15.89
CA LEU A 63 -2.76 -2.14 14.70
C LEU A 63 -4.20 -1.71 15.01
N VAL A 64 -4.89 -2.45 15.88
CA VAL A 64 -6.25 -2.10 16.33
C VAL A 64 -6.15 -1.58 17.75
N SER A 65 -6.74 -0.42 17.98
CA SER A 65 -6.80 0.23 19.30
C SER A 65 -8.26 0.49 19.69
N GLN A 66 -8.51 0.70 20.98
CA GLN A 66 -9.83 1.07 21.51
C GLN A 66 -10.07 2.59 21.51
N LYS A 67 -8.98 3.37 21.52
CA LYS A 67 -9.00 4.84 21.53
C LYS A 67 -7.79 5.40 20.80
N HIS A 68 -7.85 6.68 20.45
CA HIS A 68 -6.68 7.40 19.92
C HIS A 68 -5.50 7.33 20.88
N LEU A 69 -4.29 7.35 20.33
CA LEU A 69 -3.06 7.36 21.11
C LEU A 69 -2.90 8.71 21.82
N GLU A 70 -2.97 8.70 23.14
CA GLU A 70 -2.75 9.88 23.99
C GLU A 70 -1.26 10.19 24.09
N VAL A 71 -0.80 11.14 23.27
CA VAL A 71 0.58 11.63 23.29
C VAL A 71 0.57 13.10 23.72
N LEU A 72 1.42 13.41 24.70
CA LEU A 72 1.64 14.79 25.16
C LEU A 72 1.99 15.70 23.97
N PRO A 73 1.44 16.92 23.89
CA PRO A 73 1.62 17.83 22.75
C PRO A 73 3.08 18.00 22.30
N GLU A 74 4.01 18.07 23.25
CA GLU A 74 5.45 18.27 23.02
C GLU A 74 6.12 17.07 22.32
N HIS A 75 5.50 15.90 22.37
CA HIS A 75 6.03 14.67 21.78
C HIS A 75 5.28 14.21 20.53
N ARG A 76 4.14 14.83 20.19
CA ARG A 76 3.29 14.44 19.06
C ARG A 76 4.06 14.38 17.74
N LEU A 77 4.74 15.46 17.36
CA LEU A 77 5.49 15.53 16.10
C LEU A 77 6.68 14.56 16.03
N ARG A 78 7.19 14.12 17.19
CA ARG A 78 8.31 13.19 17.25
C ARG A 78 7.88 11.73 17.17
N LEU A 79 6.72 11.39 17.73
CA LEU A 79 6.28 10.00 17.92
C LEU A 79 5.20 9.55 16.94
N LEU A 80 4.34 10.45 16.48
CA LEU A 80 3.19 10.10 15.64
C LEU A 80 3.56 9.84 14.17
N PRO A 81 4.46 10.58 13.49
CA PRO A 81 4.77 10.28 12.09
C PRO A 81 5.24 8.84 11.86
N GLY A 82 4.62 8.14 10.91
CA GLY A 82 4.84 6.71 10.62
C GLY A 82 4.03 5.74 11.48
N MET A 83 3.19 6.25 12.39
CA MET A 83 2.23 5.44 13.15
C MET A 83 0.96 5.23 12.34
N LEU A 84 0.47 3.99 12.39
CA LEU A 84 -0.78 3.58 11.77
C LEU A 84 -1.56 2.71 12.76
N TYR A 85 -2.83 3.04 12.95
CA TYR A 85 -3.75 2.25 13.76
C TYR A 85 -5.19 2.38 13.22
N MET A 86 -6.05 1.48 13.65
CA MET A 86 -7.47 1.41 13.31
C MET A 86 -8.30 1.51 14.58
N LEU A 87 -9.40 2.26 14.50
CA LEU A 87 -10.40 2.37 15.55
C LEU A 87 -11.78 2.00 15.01
N ASP A 88 -12.64 1.54 15.91
CA ASP A 88 -14.07 1.47 15.66
C ASP A 88 -14.66 2.89 15.56
N GLY A 89 -15.64 3.08 14.68
CA GLY A 89 -16.26 4.38 14.44
C GLY A 89 -15.44 5.34 13.57
N ASP A 90 -15.80 6.62 13.64
CA ASP A 90 -15.27 7.73 12.83
C ASP A 90 -14.93 8.93 13.72
N ASP A 91 -14.35 8.65 14.88
CA ASP A 91 -13.94 9.67 15.84
C ASP A 91 -12.65 10.36 15.35
N THR A 92 -12.62 11.68 15.46
CA THR A 92 -11.45 12.47 15.05
C THR A 92 -10.55 12.76 16.26
N PRO A 93 -9.22 12.67 16.12
CA PRO A 93 -8.29 12.99 17.20
C PRO A 93 -8.34 14.48 17.54
N GLU A 94 -8.16 14.80 18.82
CA GLU A 94 -8.15 16.17 19.32
C GLU A 94 -6.99 17.02 18.76
N GLY A 95 -7.26 18.29 18.44
CA GLY A 95 -6.28 19.25 17.92
C GLY A 95 -5.98 19.09 16.43
N PHE A 96 -6.92 18.51 15.68
CA PHE A 96 -6.86 18.40 14.23
C PHE A 96 -8.11 18.99 13.57
N THR A 97 -7.91 19.70 12.46
CA THR A 97 -8.97 20.13 11.56
C THR A 97 -9.18 19.11 10.46
N ALA A 98 -10.42 18.64 10.28
CA ALA A 98 -10.75 17.63 9.30
C ALA A 98 -11.08 18.22 7.93
N ASN A 99 -10.26 17.94 6.92
CA ASN A 99 -10.51 18.30 5.53
C ASN A 99 -10.97 17.07 4.75
N HIS A 100 -12.21 17.09 4.27
CA HIS A 100 -12.75 16.01 3.46
C HIS A 100 -12.15 16.01 2.06
N VAL A 101 -11.63 14.88 1.62
CA VAL A 101 -11.16 14.69 0.25
C VAL A 101 -12.37 14.36 -0.62
N VAL A 102 -12.80 15.35 -1.41
CA VAL A 102 -13.94 15.22 -2.34
C VAL A 102 -13.49 15.11 -3.79
N ASP A 103 -12.21 15.32 -4.08
CA ASP A 103 -11.66 15.23 -5.44
C ASP A 103 -11.70 13.78 -5.95
N PRO A 104 -12.44 13.48 -7.04
CA PRO A 104 -12.48 12.14 -7.61
C PRO A 104 -11.12 11.64 -8.08
N THR A 105 -10.21 12.53 -8.48
CA THR A 105 -8.86 12.19 -8.95
C THR A 105 -8.00 11.66 -7.80
N ALA A 106 -8.20 12.15 -6.59
CA ALA A 106 -7.58 11.62 -5.38
C ALA A 106 -8.27 10.33 -4.91
N LEU A 107 -9.61 10.26 -5.01
CA LEU A 107 -10.38 9.12 -4.53
C LEU A 107 -10.24 7.85 -5.40
N GLN A 108 -9.93 7.98 -6.69
CA GLN A 108 -9.83 6.83 -7.62
C GLN A 108 -8.82 5.75 -7.16
N TYR A 109 -7.78 6.14 -6.43
CA TYR A 109 -6.75 5.20 -5.96
C TYR A 109 -7.25 4.23 -4.89
N TYR A 110 -8.41 4.51 -4.28
CA TYR A 110 -9.05 3.65 -3.30
C TYR A 110 -10.02 2.63 -3.94
N GLY A 111 -10.18 2.59 -5.26
CA GLY A 111 -11.14 1.68 -5.92
C GLY A 111 -10.87 0.19 -5.66
N ARG A 112 -9.60 -0.22 -5.58
CA ARG A 112 -9.25 -1.60 -5.21
C ARG A 112 -9.53 -1.89 -3.73
N LEU A 113 -9.31 -0.91 -2.86
CA LEU A 113 -9.67 -0.99 -1.45
C LEU A 113 -11.19 -1.18 -1.28
N GLU A 114 -11.97 -0.38 -2.00
CA GLU A 114 -13.44 -0.45 -1.96
C GLU A 114 -13.99 -1.78 -2.50
N SER A 115 -13.41 -2.27 -3.60
CA SER A 115 -13.85 -3.53 -4.21
C SER A 115 -13.51 -4.75 -3.36
N LEU A 116 -12.32 -4.80 -2.76
CA LEU A 116 -11.86 -5.97 -2.01
C LEU A 116 -12.28 -6.01 -0.54
N PHE A 117 -12.31 -4.86 0.15
CA PHE A 117 -12.53 -4.85 1.60
C PHE A 117 -13.94 -4.44 1.97
N GLY A 118 -14.38 -3.27 1.55
CA GLY A 118 -15.67 -2.70 1.95
C GLY A 118 -15.81 -1.28 1.43
N SER A 119 -17.01 -0.72 1.43
CA SER A 119 -17.25 0.61 0.85
C SER A 119 -16.46 1.68 1.59
N VAL A 120 -15.65 2.45 0.87
CA VAL A 120 -14.91 3.59 1.43
C VAL A 120 -15.89 4.76 1.53
N LYS A 121 -16.21 5.18 2.75
CA LYS A 121 -17.21 6.24 2.99
C LYS A 121 -16.64 7.63 2.98
N ALA A 122 -15.48 7.78 3.59
CA ALA A 122 -14.83 9.05 3.70
C ALA A 122 -13.31 8.85 3.70
N VAL A 123 -12.64 9.73 2.97
CA VAL A 123 -11.20 9.94 3.10
C VAL A 123 -11.06 11.38 3.58
N ARG A 124 -10.36 11.59 4.70
CA ARG A 124 -10.10 12.92 5.25
C ARG A 124 -8.62 13.09 5.50
N ILE A 125 -8.12 14.28 5.22
CA ILE A 125 -6.82 14.73 5.68
C ILE A 125 -7.06 15.60 6.91
N LEU A 126 -6.61 15.10 8.05
CA LEU A 126 -6.64 15.80 9.32
C LEU A 126 -5.33 16.59 9.45
N ILE A 127 -5.42 17.90 9.63
CA ILE A 127 -4.25 18.78 9.74
C ILE A 127 -4.16 19.30 11.17
N SER A 128 -2.98 19.22 11.79
CA SER A 128 -2.76 19.77 13.12
C SER A 128 -2.78 21.29 13.12
N ASP A 129 -3.11 21.91 14.24
CA ASP A 129 -3.16 23.38 14.38
C ASP A 129 -1.84 24.08 14.03
N ASP A 130 -0.70 23.40 14.23
CA ASP A 130 0.64 23.90 13.89
C ASP A 130 1.07 23.62 12.44
N LEU A 131 0.19 22.97 11.65
CA LEU A 131 0.40 22.59 10.24
C LEU A 131 1.63 21.71 9.99
N ARG A 132 2.15 21.02 11.01
CA ARG A 132 3.38 20.21 10.93
C ARG A 132 3.13 18.71 10.96
N LEU A 133 1.91 18.29 11.26
CA LEU A 133 1.51 16.89 11.31
C LEU A 133 0.19 16.72 10.58
N ILE A 134 0.16 15.77 9.65
CA ILE A 134 -1.05 15.41 8.94
C ILE A 134 -1.41 13.96 9.28
N CYS A 135 -2.70 13.67 9.34
CA CYS A 135 -3.22 12.32 9.48
C CYS A 135 -4.20 12.03 8.36
N ASN A 136 -3.89 11.04 7.54
CA ASN A 136 -4.83 10.54 6.56
C ASN A 136 -5.76 9.53 7.26
N SER A 137 -7.04 9.85 7.32
CA SER A 137 -8.08 8.99 7.87
C SER A 137 -8.93 8.39 6.76
N VAL A 138 -9.04 7.07 6.72
CA VAL A 138 -9.88 6.35 5.74
C VAL A 138 -10.94 5.55 6.49
N THR A 139 -12.20 5.93 6.31
CA THR A 139 -13.36 5.31 6.95
C THR A 139 -13.96 4.27 6.01
N LEU A 140 -14.01 3.02 6.45
CA LEU A 140 -14.61 1.92 5.70
C LEU A 140 -15.92 1.47 6.36
N GLN A 141 -16.92 1.17 5.54
CA GLN A 141 -18.18 0.59 5.98
C GLN A 141 -18.15 -0.94 5.86
N GLY A 142 -18.63 -1.60 6.92
CA GLY A 142 -18.86 -3.05 6.92
C GLY A 142 -20.15 -3.49 6.21
N PRO A 143 -20.28 -4.79 5.91
CA PRO A 143 -19.37 -5.87 6.27
C PRO A 143 -18.12 -5.94 5.37
N LEU A 144 -17.03 -6.46 5.93
CA LEU A 144 -15.83 -6.77 5.15
C LEU A 144 -16.10 -7.91 4.16
N ARG A 145 -15.65 -7.76 2.91
CA ARG A 145 -15.83 -8.76 1.83
C ARG A 145 -14.76 -9.85 1.85
N LEU A 146 -13.58 -9.57 2.38
CA LEU A 146 -12.51 -10.55 2.53
C LEU A 146 -12.77 -11.46 3.74
N PRO A 147 -12.44 -12.77 3.64
CA PRO A 147 -12.55 -13.66 4.78
C PRO A 147 -11.53 -13.25 5.85
N VAL A 148 -12.02 -12.93 7.04
CA VAL A 148 -11.19 -12.58 8.20
C VAL A 148 -10.96 -13.83 9.03
N ALA A 149 -9.70 -14.14 9.32
CA ALA A 149 -9.38 -15.25 10.21
C ALA A 149 -9.76 -14.89 11.66
N PRO A 150 -10.27 -15.85 12.46
CA PRO A 150 -10.81 -15.56 13.79
C PRO A 150 -9.76 -15.04 14.78
N TYR A 151 -8.48 -15.31 14.54
CA TYR A 151 -7.34 -14.84 15.34
C TYR A 151 -6.69 -13.57 14.79
N ALA A 152 -7.17 -13.04 13.65
CA ALA A 152 -6.56 -11.89 13.01
C ALA A 152 -6.96 -10.58 13.70
N SER A 153 -6.18 -9.52 13.51
CA SER A 153 -6.45 -8.22 14.15
C SER A 153 -7.83 -7.68 13.78
N LEU A 154 -8.22 -7.81 12.51
CA LEU A 154 -9.53 -7.33 12.04
C LEU A 154 -10.71 -8.11 12.62
N ALA A 155 -10.53 -9.30 13.21
CA ALA A 155 -11.64 -10.06 13.79
C ALA A 155 -12.37 -9.27 14.89
N SER A 156 -11.63 -8.45 15.64
CA SER A 156 -12.19 -7.55 16.66
C SER A 156 -13.08 -6.46 16.07
N LEU A 157 -12.69 -5.87 14.94
CA LEU A 157 -13.46 -4.86 14.22
C LEU A 157 -14.58 -5.47 13.36
N GLU A 158 -14.39 -6.70 12.88
CA GLU A 158 -15.40 -7.46 12.12
C GLU A 158 -16.63 -7.71 12.99
N ALA A 159 -16.43 -8.06 14.27
CA ALA A 159 -17.54 -8.25 15.21
C ALA A 159 -18.47 -7.02 15.29
N VAL A 160 -17.89 -5.81 15.21
CA VAL A 160 -18.66 -4.56 15.18
C VAL A 160 -19.24 -4.30 13.78
N THR A 161 -18.44 -4.48 12.74
CA THR A 161 -18.78 -4.12 11.36
C THR A 161 -19.63 -5.16 10.62
N ARG A 162 -19.97 -6.29 11.26
CA ARG A 162 -20.96 -7.27 10.77
C ARG A 162 -22.33 -6.68 10.52
N LYS A 163 -22.70 -5.62 11.26
CA LYS A 163 -23.97 -4.91 11.03
C LYS A 163 -23.79 -3.89 9.90
N PRO A 164 -24.67 -3.89 8.88
CA PRO A 164 -24.64 -2.86 7.85
C PRO A 164 -24.89 -1.50 8.50
N GLY A 165 -24.06 -0.52 8.15
CA GLY A 165 -24.13 0.81 8.77
C GLY A 165 -23.05 1.09 9.84
N ASN A 166 -22.29 0.07 10.26
CA ASN A 166 -21.15 0.27 11.15
C ASN A 166 -19.86 0.53 10.35
N TYR A 167 -18.98 1.34 10.93
CA TYR A 167 -17.77 1.82 10.30
C TYR A 167 -16.57 1.59 11.19
N PHE A 168 -15.40 1.47 10.59
CA PHE A 168 -14.12 1.59 11.28
C PHE A 168 -13.22 2.52 10.47
N THR A 169 -12.29 3.18 11.14
CA THR A 169 -11.43 4.18 10.51
C THR A 169 -9.97 3.84 10.72
N LEU A 170 -9.22 3.86 9.63
CA LEU A 170 -7.76 3.76 9.62
C LEU A 170 -7.18 5.16 9.76
N PHE A 171 -6.24 5.35 10.68
CA PHE A 171 -5.50 6.59 10.88
C PHE A 171 -4.02 6.39 10.59
N HIS A 172 -3.45 7.20 9.71
CA HIS A 172 -2.03 7.18 9.36
C HIS A 172 -1.42 8.57 9.45
N PHE A 173 -0.49 8.75 10.39
CA PHE A 173 0.14 10.03 10.68
C PHE A 173 1.44 10.19 9.88
N VAL A 174 1.62 11.32 9.20
CA VAL A 174 2.81 11.63 8.40
C VAL A 174 3.16 13.13 8.51
N ARG A 175 4.40 13.50 8.17
CA ARG A 175 4.77 14.92 8.08
C ARG A 175 4.38 15.49 6.70
N PRO A 176 3.93 16.75 6.62
CA PRO A 176 3.66 17.41 5.35
C PRO A 176 4.97 17.73 4.60
N ASN A 177 4.88 17.83 3.27
CA ASN A 177 5.97 18.27 2.40
C ASN A 177 7.26 17.46 2.56
N ARG A 178 7.14 16.13 2.44
CA ARG A 178 8.26 15.18 2.50
C ARG A 178 8.30 14.33 1.23
N PRO A 179 9.46 13.75 0.89
CA PRO A 179 9.52 12.80 -0.21
C PRO A 179 8.66 11.55 0.08
N PRO A 180 8.19 10.84 -0.95
CA PRO A 180 7.31 9.67 -0.80
C PRO A 180 7.94 8.51 -0.02
N SER A 181 9.26 8.51 0.16
CA SER A 181 9.98 7.57 1.04
C SER A 181 9.51 7.63 2.50
N GLU A 182 8.94 8.76 2.94
CA GLU A 182 8.41 8.90 4.30
C GLU A 182 7.02 8.27 4.49
N LEU A 183 6.27 8.09 3.41
CA LEU A 183 4.92 7.51 3.42
C LEU A 183 4.95 5.97 3.38
N GLN A 184 6.14 5.37 3.34
CA GLN A 184 6.34 3.94 3.18
C GLN A 184 6.00 3.17 4.45
N LEU A 185 5.30 2.04 4.26
CA LEU A 185 4.82 1.18 5.35
C LEU A 185 5.40 -0.25 5.23
N GLU A 186 6.67 -0.33 4.86
CA GLU A 186 7.40 -1.57 4.53
C GLU A 186 7.35 -2.63 5.63
N LYS A 187 7.30 -2.23 6.91
CA LYS A 187 7.20 -3.14 8.07
C LYS A 187 5.97 -4.05 8.04
N TYR A 188 4.94 -3.71 7.27
CA TYR A 188 3.72 -4.50 7.14
C TYR A 188 3.72 -5.42 5.91
N TYR A 189 4.76 -5.44 5.07
CA TYR A 189 4.86 -6.30 3.88
C TYR A 189 5.21 -7.76 4.21
N LEU A 190 4.54 -8.32 5.21
CA LEU A 190 4.57 -9.74 5.51
C LEU A 190 3.48 -10.43 4.68
N HIS A 191 3.84 -11.50 3.97
CA HIS A 191 2.91 -12.27 3.16
C HIS A 191 2.46 -13.51 3.93
N VAL A 192 1.33 -13.40 4.62
CA VAL A 192 0.72 -14.50 5.37
C VAL A 192 -0.29 -15.24 4.47
N PRO A 193 -0.23 -16.58 4.38
CA PRO A 193 -1.14 -17.34 3.54
C PRO A 193 -2.58 -17.28 4.06
N CYS A 194 -3.54 -17.26 3.14
CA CYS A 194 -4.96 -17.47 3.47
C CYS A 194 -5.30 -18.95 3.31
N ALA A 195 -5.78 -19.59 4.39
CA ALA A 195 -6.13 -21.01 4.40
C ALA A 195 -7.59 -21.30 3.99
N SER A 196 -8.31 -20.33 3.41
CA SER A 196 -9.74 -20.45 3.12
C SER A 196 -10.07 -21.61 2.18
N SER A 197 -9.26 -21.84 1.13
CA SER A 197 -9.43 -22.98 0.21
C SER A 197 -9.05 -24.32 0.83
N LEU A 198 -8.14 -24.33 1.80
CA LEU A 198 -7.72 -25.55 2.51
C LEU A 198 -8.71 -25.94 3.61
N ALA A 199 -9.48 -24.98 4.13
CA ALA A 199 -10.49 -25.21 5.16
C ALA A 199 -11.56 -26.23 4.73
N GLU A 200 -11.84 -26.32 3.42
CA GLU A 200 -12.73 -27.34 2.84
C GLU A 200 -12.26 -28.77 3.10
N PHE A 201 -10.95 -29.01 3.21
CA PHE A 201 -10.38 -30.35 3.40
C PHE A 201 -10.01 -30.64 4.86
N ALA A 202 -10.26 -29.69 5.77
CA ALA A 202 -10.00 -29.86 7.18
C ALA A 202 -11.01 -30.83 7.81
N SER A 203 -10.61 -31.47 8.92
CA SER A 203 -11.46 -32.43 9.66
C SER A 203 -12.77 -31.83 10.18
N THR A 204 -12.86 -30.49 10.24
CA THR A 204 -14.04 -29.74 10.68
C THR A 204 -15.05 -29.47 9.56
N SER A 205 -14.71 -29.77 8.30
CA SER A 205 -15.59 -29.54 7.16
C SER A 205 -16.33 -30.81 6.74
N ASN A 206 -17.63 -30.69 6.44
CA ASN A 206 -18.48 -31.79 5.95
C ASN A 206 -18.54 -31.85 4.41
N THR A 207 -17.59 -31.21 3.73
CA THR A 207 -17.55 -31.14 2.27
C THR A 207 -17.10 -32.45 1.66
N LYS A 208 -17.89 -32.93 0.71
CA LYS A 208 -17.58 -34.13 -0.08
C LYS A 208 -16.74 -33.71 -1.27
N TRP A 209 -15.49 -34.14 -1.30
CA TRP A 209 -14.59 -33.96 -2.44
C TRP A 209 -14.11 -35.32 -2.93
N GLU A 210 -13.79 -35.43 -4.21
CA GLU A 210 -13.35 -36.69 -4.82
C GLU A 210 -11.97 -36.50 -5.48
N PRO A 211 -10.93 -37.25 -5.06
CA PRO A 211 -9.59 -37.08 -5.59
C PRO A 211 -9.48 -37.59 -7.03
N LYS A 212 -8.93 -36.76 -7.92
CA LYS A 212 -8.61 -37.15 -9.31
C LYS A 212 -7.15 -37.56 -9.41
N LEU A 213 -6.88 -38.86 -9.25
CA LEU A 213 -5.52 -39.42 -9.27
C LEU A 213 -4.93 -39.59 -10.68
N GLN A 214 -5.79 -39.66 -11.70
CA GLN A 214 -5.35 -39.78 -13.10
C GLN A 214 -6.02 -38.74 -13.99
N ALA A 215 -5.29 -38.30 -15.01
CA ALA A 215 -5.88 -37.51 -16.07
C ALA A 215 -6.93 -38.35 -16.83
N PRO A 216 -8.09 -37.77 -17.19
CA PRO A 216 -9.09 -38.47 -17.98
C PRO A 216 -8.57 -38.74 -19.39
N LYS A 217 -8.93 -39.89 -19.97
CA LYS A 217 -8.64 -40.20 -21.38
C LYS A 217 -9.35 -39.19 -22.28
N ARG A 218 -8.59 -38.42 -23.07
CA ARG A 218 -9.13 -37.42 -24.00
C ARG A 218 -9.39 -38.09 -25.35
N SER A 219 -10.66 -38.21 -25.73
CA SER A 219 -11.06 -38.67 -27.07
C SER A 219 -11.04 -37.57 -28.13
N LYS A 220 -11.10 -36.30 -27.70
CA LYS A 220 -11.07 -35.11 -28.57
C LYS A 220 -9.84 -34.26 -28.29
N ARG A 221 -9.24 -33.72 -29.35
CA ARG A 221 -8.17 -32.73 -29.28
C ARG A 221 -8.72 -31.37 -28.81
N VAL A 222 -7.82 -30.46 -28.43
CA VAL A 222 -8.17 -29.08 -28.05
C VAL A 222 -8.86 -28.38 -29.21
N THR A 223 -9.86 -27.55 -28.90
CA THR A 223 -10.55 -26.71 -29.88
C THR A 223 -9.54 -25.81 -30.60
N PRO A 224 -9.48 -25.81 -31.95
CA PRO A 224 -8.55 -24.95 -32.67
C PRO A 224 -8.93 -23.47 -32.47
N LEU A 225 -7.92 -22.60 -32.46
CA LEU A 225 -8.13 -21.16 -32.47
C LEU A 225 -8.84 -20.72 -33.76
N PRO A 226 -9.61 -19.62 -33.74
CA PRO A 226 -10.11 -19.03 -34.97
C PRO A 226 -8.94 -18.64 -35.89
N ALA A 227 -9.20 -18.58 -37.19
CA ALA A 227 -8.20 -18.13 -38.15
C ALA A 227 -7.73 -16.71 -37.77
N TYR A 228 -6.41 -16.57 -37.56
CA TYR A 228 -5.79 -15.30 -37.23
C TYR A 228 -5.98 -14.31 -38.38
N ARG A 229 -6.39 -13.07 -38.04
CA ARG A 229 -6.55 -11.97 -38.99
C ARG A 229 -5.53 -10.88 -38.64
N PRO A 230 -4.60 -10.55 -39.54
CA PRO A 230 -3.61 -9.50 -39.28
C PRO A 230 -4.28 -8.12 -39.16
N PRO A 231 -3.67 -7.17 -38.45
CA PRO A 231 -4.16 -5.81 -38.40
C PRO A 231 -4.09 -5.14 -39.77
N GLN A 232 -4.98 -4.17 -39.99
CA GLN A 232 -5.06 -3.40 -41.24
C GLN A 232 -4.52 -1.96 -41.10
N SER A 233 -4.14 -1.57 -39.89
CA SER A 233 -3.55 -0.27 -39.60
C SER A 233 -2.03 -0.29 -39.72
N TYR A 234 -1.43 0.89 -39.93
CA TYR A 234 0.01 1.06 -39.83
C TYR A 234 0.48 0.80 -38.39
N LEU A 235 1.48 -0.07 -38.25
CA LEU A 235 2.03 -0.44 -36.96
C LEU A 235 3.27 0.40 -36.63
N MET A 236 3.54 0.58 -35.33
CA MET A 236 4.73 1.29 -34.85
C MET A 236 6.07 0.61 -35.19
N GLY A 237 6.04 -0.60 -35.75
CA GLY A 237 7.20 -1.41 -36.09
C GLY A 237 7.39 -2.62 -35.17
N LEU A 238 8.59 -3.19 -35.17
CA LEU A 238 8.93 -4.35 -34.34
C LEU A 238 9.19 -3.92 -32.88
N ALA A 239 8.19 -4.13 -32.02
CA ALA A 239 8.26 -3.79 -30.60
C ALA A 239 9.49 -4.33 -29.87
N GLU A 240 9.96 -5.52 -30.25
CA GLU A 240 11.15 -6.17 -29.65
C GLU A 240 12.44 -5.35 -29.83
N ARG A 241 12.54 -4.54 -30.88
CA ARG A 241 13.71 -3.66 -31.14
C ARG A 241 13.53 -2.25 -30.61
N LEU A 242 12.28 -1.86 -30.33
CA LEU A 242 11.93 -0.56 -29.74
C LEU A 242 12.02 -0.55 -28.21
N ALA A 243 12.52 -1.64 -27.61
CA ALA A 243 12.51 -1.83 -26.17
C ALA A 243 11.13 -1.75 -25.52
N VAL A 244 10.06 -1.99 -26.30
CA VAL A 244 8.70 -2.03 -25.81
C VAL A 244 8.46 -3.36 -25.11
N VAL A 245 7.79 -3.31 -23.95
CA VAL A 245 7.34 -4.51 -23.25
C VAL A 245 6.10 -5.10 -23.94
N PRO A 246 5.86 -6.41 -23.86
CA PRO A 246 4.65 -7.03 -24.43
C PRO A 246 3.37 -6.26 -24.09
N GLY A 247 2.60 -5.90 -25.12
CA GLY A 247 1.37 -5.10 -25.00
C GLY A 247 1.53 -3.73 -24.32
N SER A 248 2.75 -3.18 -24.27
CA SER A 248 3.08 -1.94 -23.55
C SER A 248 2.68 -1.97 -22.07
N SER A 249 2.57 -3.16 -21.47
CA SER A 249 2.00 -3.35 -20.12
C SER A 249 2.94 -4.13 -19.19
N PHE A 250 3.24 -5.39 -19.49
CA PHE A 250 4.10 -6.23 -18.63
C PHE A 250 4.81 -7.34 -19.41
N GLY A 251 5.76 -8.01 -18.77
CA GLY A 251 6.57 -9.08 -19.37
C GLY A 251 7.94 -8.58 -19.82
N ARG A 252 8.58 -9.32 -20.73
CA ARG A 252 9.96 -9.05 -21.14
C ARG A 252 10.04 -8.82 -22.64
N ARG A 253 10.75 -7.77 -23.04
CA ARG A 253 11.07 -7.50 -24.46
C ARG A 253 11.65 -8.72 -25.18
N SER A 254 12.51 -9.49 -24.50
CA SER A 254 13.17 -10.68 -25.05
C SER A 254 12.21 -11.86 -25.30
N LEU A 255 11.01 -11.82 -24.73
CA LEU A 255 9.97 -12.82 -24.89
C LEU A 255 8.70 -12.07 -25.28
N MET A 256 8.64 -11.67 -26.55
CA MET A 256 7.52 -10.89 -27.09
C MET A 256 6.30 -11.79 -27.29
N TRP A 257 5.13 -11.34 -26.80
CA TRP A 257 3.85 -12.03 -26.97
C TRP A 257 2.71 -11.02 -26.91
N GLY A 258 1.50 -11.43 -27.31
CA GLY A 258 0.31 -10.60 -27.19
C GLY A 258 0.34 -9.32 -28.02
N HIS A 259 1.25 -9.24 -29.00
CA HIS A 259 1.26 -8.15 -29.97
C HIS A 259 0.46 -8.53 -31.21
N TRP A 260 0.65 -7.79 -32.29
CA TRP A 260 -0.09 -8.00 -33.51
C TRP A 260 0.31 -9.28 -34.22
N PHE A 261 1.54 -9.78 -34.01
CA PHE A 261 2.09 -11.01 -34.58
C PHE A 261 2.65 -11.92 -33.48
#